data_AF-B1K1U7-F1
#
_entry.id   AF-B1K1U7-F1
#
_cell.length_a   1.000
_cell.length_b   1.000
_cell.length_c   1.000
_cell.angle_alpha   90.00
_cell.angle_beta   90.00
_cell.angle_gamma   90.00
#
_symmetry.space_group_name_H-M   'P 1'
#
loop_
_entity.id
_entity.type
_entity.pdbx_description
1 polymer ?
#
loop_
_entity_poly.entity_id
_entity_poly.type
_entity_poly.pdbx_seq_one_letter_code
_entity_poly.pdbx_strand_id
1 'polypeptide(L)'
;MIVGTRDPFGFDRLHYHPRSGVSASGIRAVLRASGQPAGAPDTAAIAGYLSGERLVGRTVLRDVLAVPPGHALVRSPQGLTVQPVPERPQPADLDAVLRASLQRALDSGKRVALALSGGLDSALLLALLRELGALRHVTAYILATDMPDYCELDAALELAEQMRANVKIVRANEADFIAALPRTTYAVEEPMFNLHPVAKLLLADAMAADGVEVAITGDGADQVLRRDVSANYLPLCHALFDEASVELHPPFVDAAVVAHLTSLAPDPNKQCLRELGACLNLPERLVHGPKRGRLAPAMDLATLLDHDRTHALADALGLAAPTLQADTERVLWTTLTLLLDHLDRLHSDAAHRPT
;
A
#
# COMPACT_ATOMS: atom_id res chain seq x y z
N MET A 1 14.63 -20.47 -15.14
CA MET A 1 13.65 -20.84 -14.09
C MET A 1 13.03 -19.55 -13.54
N ILE A 2 11.71 -19.47 -13.46
CA ILE A 2 11.03 -18.33 -12.81
C ILE A 2 11.29 -18.42 -11.31
N VAL A 3 11.83 -17.35 -10.72
CA VAL A 3 12.07 -17.21 -9.28
C VAL A 3 10.82 -16.68 -8.58
N GLY A 4 10.16 -15.72 -9.20
CA GLY A 4 8.91 -15.13 -8.73
C GLY A 4 8.30 -14.23 -9.79
N THR A 5 7.02 -13.95 -9.64
CA THR A 5 6.25 -13.05 -10.52
C THR A 5 5.59 -12.01 -9.65
N ARG A 6 5.66 -10.74 -10.07
CA ARG A 6 4.92 -9.67 -9.44
C ARG A 6 3.60 -9.45 -10.18
N ASP A 7 2.52 -9.26 -9.44
CA ASP A 7 1.19 -9.04 -10.00
C ASP A 7 1.15 -7.79 -10.91
N PRO A 8 0.16 -7.67 -11.81
CA PRO A 8 0.10 -6.59 -12.79
C PRO A 8 0.07 -5.17 -12.21
N PHE A 9 -0.45 -5.00 -10.99
CA PHE A 9 -0.61 -3.70 -10.35
C PHE A 9 0.35 -3.48 -9.17
N GLY A 10 1.24 -4.43 -8.91
CA GLY A 10 2.34 -4.33 -7.97
C GLY A 10 1.93 -4.41 -6.50
N PHE A 11 0.74 -4.95 -6.20
CA PHE A 11 0.28 -5.23 -4.84
C PHE A 11 1.31 -6.06 -4.07
N ASP A 12 1.78 -7.15 -4.66
CA ASP A 12 2.88 -7.94 -4.12
C ASP A 12 4.20 -7.19 -4.27
N ARG A 13 5.07 -7.37 -3.29
CA ARG A 13 6.44 -6.83 -3.31
C ARG A 13 7.40 -7.94 -3.70
N LEU A 14 8.26 -7.67 -4.68
CA LEU A 14 9.32 -8.58 -5.06
C LEU A 14 10.59 -7.78 -5.35
N HIS A 15 11.57 -7.93 -4.46
CA HIS A 15 12.88 -7.30 -4.53
C HIS A 15 13.95 -8.37 -4.67
N TYR A 16 15.10 -8.00 -5.24
CA TYR A 16 16.21 -8.93 -5.40
C TYR A 16 17.56 -8.23 -5.38
N HIS A 17 18.59 -8.95 -4.94
CA HIS A 17 19.99 -8.51 -5.01
C HIS A 17 20.68 -9.24 -6.18
N PRO A 18 21.06 -8.54 -7.28
CA PRO A 18 21.50 -9.17 -8.52
C PRO A 18 22.71 -10.10 -8.37
N ARG A 19 23.67 -9.74 -7.48
CA ARG A 19 24.93 -10.49 -7.32
C ARG A 19 24.76 -11.77 -6.50
N SER A 20 23.94 -11.72 -5.43
CA SER A 20 23.69 -12.90 -4.57
C SER A 20 22.61 -13.80 -5.15
N GLY A 21 21.74 -13.26 -6.02
CA GLY A 21 20.61 -13.98 -6.56
C GLY A 21 19.47 -14.19 -5.55
N VAL A 22 19.52 -13.55 -4.38
CA VAL A 22 18.47 -13.63 -3.35
C VAL A 22 17.32 -12.69 -3.72
N SER A 23 16.09 -13.14 -3.51
CA SER A 23 14.87 -12.35 -3.66
C SER A 23 13.98 -12.47 -2.43
N ALA A 24 13.27 -11.40 -2.07
CA ALA A 24 12.33 -11.35 -0.96
C ALA A 24 11.32 -10.20 -1.14
N SER A 25 10.37 -10.05 -0.21
CA SER A 25 9.32 -9.02 -0.27
C SER A 25 9.74 -7.62 0.19
N GLY A 26 11.04 -7.34 0.30
CA GLY A 26 11.56 -6.04 0.75
C GLY A 26 13.08 -5.96 0.70
N ILE A 27 13.61 -4.74 0.64
CA ILE A 27 15.03 -4.39 0.76
C ILE A 27 15.64 -5.06 1.98
N ARG A 28 15.08 -4.86 3.18
CA ARG A 28 15.70 -5.40 4.41
C ARG A 28 15.69 -6.93 4.42
N ALA A 29 14.62 -7.54 3.90
CA ALA A 29 14.51 -8.99 3.80
C ALA A 29 15.55 -9.56 2.81
N VAL A 30 15.77 -8.90 1.68
CA VAL A 30 16.82 -9.24 0.71
C VAL A 30 18.21 -9.12 1.35
N LEU A 31 18.50 -8.02 2.04
CA LEU A 31 19.80 -7.80 2.70
C LEU A 31 20.08 -8.87 3.76
N ARG A 32 19.11 -9.12 4.66
CA ARG A 32 19.21 -10.17 5.68
C ARG A 32 19.43 -11.56 5.08
N ALA A 33 18.65 -11.94 4.07
CA ALA A 33 18.74 -13.27 3.46
C ALA A 33 19.99 -13.45 2.59
N SER A 34 20.53 -12.37 2.03
CA SER A 34 21.78 -12.41 1.25
C SER A 34 23.05 -12.35 2.10
N GLY A 35 22.95 -11.91 3.35
CA GLY A 35 24.09 -11.63 4.22
C GLY A 35 24.96 -10.46 3.71
N GLN A 36 24.47 -9.68 2.75
CA GLN A 36 25.19 -8.54 2.19
C GLN A 36 24.87 -7.26 2.98
N PRO A 37 25.84 -6.33 3.10
CA PRO A 37 25.57 -4.95 3.51
C PRO A 37 24.52 -4.29 2.62
N ALA A 38 23.87 -3.26 3.13
CA ALA A 38 23.24 -2.26 2.25
C ALA A 38 24.33 -1.63 1.36
N GLY A 39 24.13 -1.61 0.04
CA GLY A 39 25.01 -0.89 -0.86
C GLY A 39 24.86 0.62 -0.76
N ALA A 40 25.64 1.35 -1.57
CA ALA A 40 25.51 2.80 -1.63
C ALA A 40 24.11 3.24 -2.09
N PRO A 41 23.61 4.39 -1.61
CA PRO A 41 22.38 4.98 -2.11
C PRO A 41 22.36 5.15 -3.64
N ASP A 42 21.20 4.89 -4.24
CA ASP A 42 20.95 5.11 -5.66
C ASP A 42 20.44 6.53 -5.88
N THR A 43 21.38 7.42 -6.14
CA THR A 43 21.15 8.86 -6.31
C THR A 43 20.07 9.19 -7.35
N ALA A 44 20.06 8.47 -8.48
CA ALA A 44 19.11 8.70 -9.56
C ALA A 44 17.70 8.23 -9.17
N ALA A 45 17.60 7.08 -8.48
CA ALA A 45 16.33 6.60 -7.98
C ALA A 45 15.77 7.53 -6.89
N ILE A 46 16.61 7.97 -5.96
CA ILE A 46 16.25 8.94 -4.91
C ILE A 46 15.76 10.25 -5.52
N ALA A 47 16.46 10.80 -6.52
CA ALA A 47 16.00 11.99 -7.23
C ALA A 47 14.60 11.79 -7.83
N GLY A 48 14.33 10.62 -8.41
CA GLY A 48 13.00 10.27 -8.94
C GLY A 48 11.91 10.18 -7.87
N TYR A 49 12.24 9.71 -6.66
CA TYR A 49 11.30 9.77 -5.52
C TYR A 49 10.99 11.23 -5.13
N LEU A 50 12.02 12.09 -5.10
CA LEU A 50 11.87 13.49 -4.68
C LEU A 50 11.14 14.35 -5.71
N SER A 51 11.27 14.05 -7.00
CA SER A 51 10.61 14.79 -8.10
C SER A 51 9.25 14.24 -8.50
N GLY A 52 8.91 13.01 -8.08
CA GLY A 52 7.74 12.27 -8.55
C GLY A 52 7.98 11.47 -9.84
N GLU A 53 9.17 11.58 -10.46
CA GLU A 53 9.57 10.81 -11.65
C GLU A 53 10.28 9.50 -11.26
N ARG A 54 9.58 8.67 -10.49
CA ARG A 54 10.17 7.45 -9.92
C ARG A 54 10.65 6.47 -11.00
N LEU A 55 11.87 5.97 -10.83
CA LEU A 55 12.47 4.98 -11.72
C LEU A 55 11.93 3.58 -11.41
N VAL A 56 11.17 3.03 -12.34
CA VAL A 56 10.58 1.69 -12.22
C VAL A 56 11.69 0.62 -12.07
N GLY A 57 11.53 -0.26 -11.09
CA GLY A 57 12.46 -1.36 -10.81
C GLY A 57 13.72 -0.97 -10.02
N ARG A 58 13.87 0.30 -9.63
CA ARG A 58 14.94 0.78 -8.76
C ARG A 58 14.42 0.99 -7.34
N THR A 59 15.32 0.88 -6.36
CA THR A 59 15.04 1.21 -4.96
C THR A 59 15.96 2.37 -4.53
N VAL A 60 15.90 2.77 -3.27
CA VAL A 60 16.87 3.75 -2.72
C VAL A 60 18.31 3.23 -2.67
N LEU A 61 18.55 1.94 -2.90
CA LEU A 61 19.88 1.32 -2.94
C LEU A 61 20.26 0.87 -4.35
N ARG A 62 21.55 0.93 -4.69
CA ARG A 62 22.05 0.52 -6.02
C ARG A 62 22.03 -0.99 -6.25
N ASP A 63 22.14 -1.77 -5.18
CA ASP A 63 22.36 -3.21 -5.24
C ASP A 63 21.13 -4.04 -4.87
N VAL A 64 20.04 -3.39 -4.45
CA VAL A 64 18.73 -4.03 -4.31
C VAL A 64 17.77 -3.41 -5.32
N LEU A 65 17.21 -4.25 -6.19
CA LEU A 65 16.30 -3.85 -7.25
C LEU A 65 14.89 -4.37 -6.96
N ALA A 66 13.89 -3.69 -7.50
CA ALA A 66 12.51 -4.15 -7.47
C ALA A 66 12.14 -4.81 -8.81
N VAL A 67 11.35 -5.87 -8.78
CA VAL A 67 10.70 -6.38 -9.98
C VAL A 67 9.54 -5.43 -10.31
N PRO A 68 9.43 -4.89 -11.54
CA PRO A 68 8.30 -4.06 -11.93
C PRO A 68 6.97 -4.81 -11.85
N PRO A 69 5.83 -4.13 -11.66
CA PRO A 69 4.50 -4.73 -11.80
C PRO A 69 4.35 -5.47 -13.14
N GLY A 70 3.68 -6.62 -13.14
CA GLY A 70 3.46 -7.44 -14.34
C GLY A 70 4.74 -8.06 -14.92
N HIS A 71 5.81 -8.21 -14.13
CA HIS A 71 7.05 -8.83 -14.57
C HIS A 71 7.42 -10.04 -13.70
N ALA A 72 8.20 -10.94 -14.29
CA ALA A 72 8.80 -12.09 -13.62
C ALA A 72 10.31 -11.91 -13.48
N LEU A 73 10.84 -12.36 -12.34
CA LEU A 73 12.27 -12.53 -12.12
C LEU A 73 12.66 -13.93 -12.60
N VAL A 74 13.56 -14.02 -13.57
CA VAL A 74 13.98 -15.27 -14.20
C VAL A 74 15.46 -15.51 -13.95
N ARG A 75 15.79 -16.68 -13.40
CA ARG A 75 17.17 -17.17 -13.26
C ARG A 75 17.59 -17.94 -14.51
N SER A 76 18.71 -17.52 -15.10
CA SER A 76 19.40 -18.21 -16.20
C SER A 76 20.89 -18.40 -15.86
N PRO A 77 21.65 -19.13 -16.69
CA PRO A 77 23.11 -19.24 -16.54
C PRO A 77 23.85 -17.89 -16.58
N GLN A 78 23.23 -16.84 -17.15
CA GLN A 78 23.78 -15.48 -17.25
C GLN A 78 23.42 -14.61 -16.04
N GLY A 79 22.64 -15.13 -15.08
CA GLY A 79 22.21 -14.42 -13.86
C GLY A 79 20.70 -14.25 -13.77
N LEU A 80 20.28 -13.21 -13.05
CA LEU A 80 18.86 -12.84 -12.93
C LEU A 80 18.49 -11.83 -14.02
N THR A 81 17.38 -12.06 -14.70
CA THR A 81 16.77 -11.13 -15.65
C THR A 81 15.32 -10.88 -15.30
N VAL A 82 14.80 -9.71 -15.66
CA VAL A 82 13.41 -9.34 -15.48
C VAL A 82 12.73 -9.41 -16.83
N GLN A 83 11.57 -10.05 -16.91
CA GLN A 83 10.83 -10.25 -18.16
C GLN A 83 9.35 -9.90 -17.97
N PRO A 84 8.71 -9.21 -18.93
CA PRO A 84 7.28 -8.93 -18.85
C PRO A 84 6.48 -10.23 -18.87
N VAL A 85 5.44 -10.29 -18.06
CA VAL A 85 4.45 -11.36 -18.05
C VAL A 85 3.23 -10.87 -18.82
N PRO A 86 2.85 -11.53 -19.93
CA PRO A 86 1.68 -11.12 -20.68
C PRO A 86 0.42 -11.17 -19.81
N GLU A 87 -0.30 -10.04 -19.76
CA GLU A 87 -1.63 -10.02 -19.18
C GLU A 87 -2.55 -10.98 -19.95
N ARG A 88 -3.48 -11.60 -19.22
CA ARG A 88 -4.52 -12.45 -19.81
C ARG A 88 -5.89 -11.93 -19.39
N PRO A 89 -6.36 -10.82 -19.99
CA PRO A 89 -7.70 -10.33 -19.74
C PRO A 89 -8.72 -11.41 -20.09
N GLN A 90 -9.71 -11.59 -19.21
CA GLN A 90 -10.73 -12.60 -19.37
C GLN A 90 -12.06 -12.06 -18.82
N PRO A 91 -13.06 -11.79 -19.67
CA PRO A 91 -14.38 -11.38 -19.22
C PRO A 91 -14.99 -12.42 -18.26
N ALA A 92 -15.62 -11.93 -17.20
CA ALA A 92 -16.36 -12.71 -16.21
C ALA A 92 -17.55 -11.88 -15.71
N ASP A 93 -18.37 -12.47 -14.85
CA ASP A 93 -19.35 -11.71 -14.07
C ASP A 93 -18.63 -11.06 -12.88
N LEU A 94 -18.57 -9.73 -12.86
CA LEU A 94 -17.90 -8.94 -11.82
C LEU A 94 -18.44 -9.26 -10.41
N ASP A 95 -19.76 -9.38 -10.26
CA ASP A 95 -20.37 -9.69 -8.96
C ASP A 95 -19.89 -11.06 -8.49
N ALA A 96 -19.93 -12.05 -9.38
CA ALA A 96 -19.50 -13.41 -9.07
C ALA A 96 -18.01 -13.48 -8.67
N VAL A 97 -17.10 -12.81 -9.39
CA VAL A 97 -15.67 -12.86 -9.06
C VAL A 97 -15.32 -12.09 -7.79
N LEU A 98 -15.98 -10.96 -7.51
CA LEU A 98 -15.82 -10.22 -6.25
C LEU A 98 -16.33 -11.04 -5.06
N ARG A 99 -17.52 -11.66 -5.19
CA ARG A 99 -18.06 -12.57 -4.17
C ARG A 99 -17.16 -13.77 -3.93
N ALA A 100 -16.62 -14.38 -4.98
CA ALA A 100 -15.68 -15.49 -4.85
C ALA A 100 -14.40 -15.08 -4.10
N SER A 101 -13.91 -13.86 -4.34
CA SER A 101 -12.76 -13.32 -3.61
C SER A 101 -13.07 -13.12 -2.11
N LEU A 102 -14.18 -12.44 -1.80
CA LEU A 102 -14.65 -12.27 -0.42
C LEU A 102 -14.90 -13.60 0.29
N GLN A 103 -15.50 -14.58 -0.39
CA GLN A 103 -15.77 -15.90 0.17
C GLN A 103 -14.47 -16.64 0.53
N ARG A 104 -13.39 -16.50 -0.26
CA ARG A 104 -12.08 -17.07 0.10
C ARG A 104 -11.54 -16.48 1.40
N ALA A 105 -11.69 -15.18 1.62
CA ALA A 105 -11.30 -14.56 2.88
C ALA A 105 -12.14 -15.10 4.05
N LEU A 106 -13.46 -15.21 3.87
CA LEU A 106 -14.38 -15.73 4.89
C LEU A 106 -14.15 -17.21 5.23
N ASP A 107 -13.80 -18.03 4.24
CA ASP A 107 -13.57 -19.48 4.39
C ASP A 107 -12.13 -19.81 4.85
N SER A 108 -11.28 -18.80 5.04
CA SER A 108 -9.87 -18.98 5.44
C SER A 108 -9.68 -19.58 6.84
N GLY A 109 -10.75 -19.64 7.65
CA GLY A 109 -10.71 -20.05 9.06
C GLY A 109 -10.09 -19.00 9.99
N LYS A 110 -9.75 -17.82 9.45
CA LYS A 110 -9.14 -16.70 10.17
C LYS A 110 -10.19 -15.68 10.64
N ARG A 111 -9.84 -14.84 11.61
CA ARG A 111 -10.68 -13.70 12.00
C ARG A 111 -10.60 -12.57 10.96
N VAL A 112 -11.71 -12.31 10.28
CA VAL A 112 -11.81 -11.33 9.18
C VAL A 112 -12.45 -10.02 9.64
N ALA A 113 -11.91 -8.89 9.18
CA ALA A 113 -12.51 -7.56 9.30
C ALA A 113 -12.56 -6.83 7.96
N LEU A 114 -13.36 -5.77 7.86
CA LEU A 114 -13.42 -4.86 6.73
C LEU A 114 -12.85 -3.49 7.12
N ALA A 115 -11.91 -2.94 6.35
CA ALA A 115 -11.58 -1.52 6.39
C ALA A 115 -12.66 -0.72 5.64
N LEU A 116 -13.47 0.04 6.37
CA LEU A 116 -14.58 0.82 5.82
C LEU A 116 -14.22 2.30 5.74
N SER A 117 -14.44 2.87 4.55
CA SER A 117 -14.28 4.29 4.24
C SER A 117 -15.62 4.88 3.79
N GLY A 118 -15.65 6.20 3.52
CA GLY A 118 -16.82 6.87 2.95
C GLY A 118 -17.01 6.64 1.44
N GLY A 119 -16.08 5.93 0.79
CA GLY A 119 -16.02 5.75 -0.66
C GLY A 119 -16.79 4.54 -1.21
N LEU A 120 -16.99 4.54 -2.54
CA LEU A 120 -17.70 3.50 -3.28
C LEU A 120 -17.09 2.10 -3.08
N ASP A 121 -15.77 1.99 -3.10
CA ASP A 121 -15.09 0.69 -3.18
C ASP A 121 -15.33 -0.14 -1.91
N SER A 122 -15.07 0.42 -0.72
CA SER A 122 -15.36 -0.26 0.55
C SER A 122 -16.86 -0.44 0.79
N ALA A 123 -17.69 0.47 0.28
CA ALA A 123 -19.15 0.33 0.38
C ALA A 123 -19.68 -0.85 -0.43
N LEU A 124 -19.15 -1.06 -1.62
CA LEU A 124 -19.46 -2.21 -2.46
C LEU A 124 -19.10 -3.52 -1.73
N LEU A 125 -17.91 -3.60 -1.16
CA LEU A 125 -17.48 -4.78 -0.40
C LEU A 125 -18.35 -5.01 0.84
N LEU A 126 -18.74 -3.94 1.55
CA LEU A 126 -19.67 -4.04 2.68
C LEU A 126 -21.03 -4.61 2.25
N ALA A 127 -21.59 -4.11 1.14
CA ALA A 127 -22.87 -4.60 0.62
C ALA A 127 -22.77 -6.07 0.17
N LEU A 128 -21.68 -6.46 -0.49
CA LEU A 128 -21.46 -7.87 -0.87
C LEU A 128 -21.32 -8.77 0.36
N LEU A 129 -20.59 -8.34 1.40
CA LEU A 129 -20.49 -9.06 2.67
C LEU A 129 -21.86 -9.19 3.36
N ARG A 130 -22.76 -8.21 3.22
CA ARG A 130 -24.16 -8.31 3.67
C ARG A 130 -24.92 -9.40 2.93
N GLU A 131 -24.86 -9.41 1.61
CA GLU A 131 -25.53 -10.42 0.78
C GLU A 131 -24.98 -11.84 1.02
N LEU A 132 -23.70 -11.95 1.41
CA LEU A 132 -23.08 -13.22 1.85
C LEU A 132 -23.43 -13.61 3.29
N GLY A 133 -24.23 -12.81 4.01
CA GLY A 133 -24.61 -13.07 5.40
C GLY A 133 -23.47 -12.87 6.42
N ALA A 134 -22.36 -12.25 6.02
CA ALA A 134 -21.13 -12.19 6.79
C ALA A 134 -21.08 -11.07 7.86
N LEU A 135 -21.99 -10.08 7.81
CA LEU A 135 -21.96 -8.93 8.74
C LEU A 135 -22.16 -9.29 10.22
N ARG A 136 -22.63 -10.50 10.53
CA ARG A 136 -22.70 -11.00 11.91
C ARG A 136 -21.34 -11.29 12.51
N HIS A 137 -20.33 -11.55 11.67
CA HIS A 137 -19.00 -12.00 12.08
C HIS A 137 -17.88 -11.09 11.59
N VAL A 138 -18.11 -10.30 10.53
CA VAL A 138 -17.18 -9.30 10.04
C VAL A 138 -17.49 -7.95 10.68
N THR A 139 -16.51 -7.38 11.39
CA THR A 139 -16.58 -6.02 11.92
C THR A 139 -15.97 -5.05 10.91
N ALA A 140 -16.65 -3.93 10.66
CA ALA A 140 -16.16 -2.82 9.86
C ALA A 140 -15.35 -1.85 10.73
N TYR A 141 -14.11 -1.57 10.37
CA TYR A 141 -13.24 -0.63 11.05
C TYR A 141 -13.20 0.67 10.27
N ILE A 142 -13.48 1.78 10.95
CA ILE A 142 -13.47 3.12 10.38
C ILE A 142 -12.39 3.92 11.10
N LEU A 143 -11.42 4.44 10.35
CA LEU A 143 -10.47 5.41 10.89
C LEU A 143 -11.15 6.78 10.98
N ALA A 144 -11.13 7.37 12.17
CA ALA A 144 -11.66 8.68 12.45
C ALA A 144 -10.53 9.60 12.91
N THR A 145 -10.37 10.73 12.22
CA THR A 145 -9.41 11.76 12.59
C THR A 145 -10.11 13.03 13.04
N ASP A 146 -9.41 13.84 13.84
CA ASP A 146 -9.80 15.20 14.19
C ASP A 146 -9.24 16.26 13.23
N MET A 147 -8.53 15.80 12.19
CA MET A 147 -7.90 16.66 11.19
C MET A 147 -8.94 17.21 10.20
N PRO A 148 -9.00 18.54 9.99
CA PRO A 148 -9.93 19.15 9.05
C PRO A 148 -9.84 18.54 7.65
N ASP A 149 -11.00 18.30 7.03
CA ASP A 149 -11.15 17.73 5.69
C ASP A 149 -10.53 16.33 5.46
N TYR A 150 -9.95 15.71 6.50
CA TYR A 150 -9.30 14.40 6.44
C TYR A 150 -9.98 13.34 7.32
N CYS A 151 -11.32 13.40 7.42
CA CYS A 151 -12.12 12.43 8.16
C CYS A 151 -13.39 12.06 7.40
N GLU A 152 -13.61 10.75 7.21
CA GLU A 152 -14.77 10.20 6.49
C GLU A 152 -15.81 9.55 7.42
N LEU A 153 -15.67 9.75 8.73
CA LEU A 153 -16.44 9.06 9.76
C LEU A 153 -17.96 9.13 9.50
N ASP A 154 -18.51 10.32 9.29
CA ASP A 154 -19.96 10.50 9.13
C ASP A 154 -20.51 9.71 7.94
N ALA A 155 -19.83 9.77 6.80
CA ALA A 155 -20.24 9.07 5.59
C ALA A 155 -20.09 7.55 5.72
N ALA A 156 -19.09 7.08 6.45
CA ALA A 156 -18.87 5.66 6.70
C ALA A 156 -19.86 5.10 7.75
N LEU A 157 -20.19 5.88 8.80
CA LEU A 157 -21.19 5.51 9.80
C LEU A 157 -22.60 5.44 9.21
N GLU A 158 -23.01 6.45 8.44
CA GLU A 158 -24.32 6.45 7.75
C GLU A 158 -24.50 5.17 6.93
N LEU A 159 -23.46 4.80 6.17
CA LEU A 159 -23.47 3.59 5.36
C LEU A 159 -23.53 2.32 6.23
N ALA A 160 -22.74 2.25 7.30
CA ALA A 160 -22.75 1.10 8.19
C ALA A 160 -24.09 0.91 8.91
N GLU A 161 -24.75 2.00 9.32
CA GLU A 161 -26.08 1.99 9.91
C GLU A 161 -27.13 1.48 8.92
N GLN A 162 -27.13 1.98 7.68
CA GLN A 162 -28.00 1.51 6.60
C GLN A 162 -27.83 0.01 6.33
N MET A 163 -26.58 -0.48 6.41
CA MET A 163 -26.24 -1.88 6.18
C MET A 163 -26.38 -2.76 7.44
N ARG A 164 -26.68 -2.17 8.60
CA ARG A 164 -26.71 -2.82 9.92
C ARG A 164 -25.41 -3.58 10.23
N ALA A 165 -24.28 -2.97 9.87
CA ALA A 165 -22.96 -3.54 10.09
C ALA A 165 -22.46 -3.26 11.52
N ASN A 166 -21.70 -4.21 12.08
CA ASN A 166 -20.95 -3.96 13.30
C ASN A 166 -19.76 -3.05 12.99
N VAL A 167 -19.59 -1.98 13.77
CA VAL A 167 -18.54 -0.97 13.53
C VAL A 167 -17.61 -0.85 14.73
N LYS A 168 -16.31 -0.75 14.46
CA LYS A 168 -15.30 -0.22 15.39
C LYS A 168 -14.70 1.06 14.84
N ILE A 169 -14.72 2.12 15.65
CA ILE A 169 -14.08 3.40 15.31
C ILE A 169 -12.66 3.39 15.86
N VAL A 170 -11.68 3.61 14.99
CA VAL A 170 -10.27 3.78 15.33
C VAL A 170 -9.98 5.27 15.30
N ARG A 171 -9.75 5.88 16.47
CA ARG A 171 -9.44 7.31 16.56
C ARG A 171 -7.94 7.52 16.40
N ALA A 172 -7.57 8.48 15.56
CA ALA A 172 -6.19 8.88 15.37
C ALA A 172 -6.11 10.40 15.17
N ASN A 173 -5.23 11.07 15.91
CA ASN A 173 -4.93 12.49 15.74
C ASN A 173 -3.57 12.69 15.06
N GLU A 174 -3.19 13.94 14.84
CA GLU A 174 -1.88 14.28 14.23
C GLU A 174 -0.69 13.69 15.00
N ALA A 175 -0.71 13.72 16.34
CA ALA A 175 0.39 13.17 17.14
C ALA A 175 0.55 11.65 16.95
N ASP A 176 -0.54 10.91 16.78
CA ASP A 176 -0.52 9.48 16.46
C ASP A 176 0.14 9.24 15.08
N PHE A 177 -0.12 10.10 14.10
CA PHE A 177 0.50 10.03 12.78
C PHE A 177 2.01 10.29 12.86
N ILE A 178 2.43 11.34 13.57
CA ILE A 178 3.85 11.66 13.74
C ILE A 178 4.58 10.54 14.49
N ALA A 179 3.98 10.00 15.56
CA ALA A 179 4.57 8.92 16.33
C ALA A 179 4.74 7.62 15.53
N ALA A 180 3.80 7.32 14.62
CA ALA A 180 3.85 6.12 13.79
C ALA A 180 4.72 6.27 12.53
N LEU A 181 5.13 7.49 12.15
CA LEU A 181 5.88 7.73 10.90
C LEU A 181 7.20 6.95 10.83
N PRO A 182 8.06 6.88 11.87
CA PRO A 182 9.29 6.09 11.81
C PRO A 182 9.04 4.60 11.53
N ARG A 183 8.02 3.99 12.16
CA ARG A 183 7.65 2.58 11.92
C ARG A 183 7.02 2.40 10.53
N THR A 184 6.23 3.37 10.07
CA THR A 184 5.67 3.38 8.72
C THR A 184 6.79 3.38 7.67
N THR A 185 7.77 4.29 7.80
CA THR A 185 8.94 4.35 6.92
C THR A 185 9.77 3.08 6.97
N TYR A 186 9.98 2.52 8.17
CA TYR A 186 10.63 1.24 8.34
C TYR A 186 9.92 0.16 7.50
N ALA A 187 8.60 -0.01 7.69
CA ALA A 187 7.81 -1.03 7.02
C ALA A 187 7.81 -0.92 5.49
N VAL A 188 7.59 0.28 4.95
CA VAL A 188 7.40 0.49 3.51
C VAL A 188 8.69 0.52 2.71
N GLU A 189 9.82 0.83 3.35
CA GLU A 189 11.15 0.84 2.75
C GLU A 189 11.32 1.79 1.54
N GLU A 190 10.48 2.83 1.43
CA GLU A 190 10.50 3.83 0.36
C GLU A 190 10.13 5.24 0.88
N PRO A 191 10.65 6.33 0.27
CA PRO A 191 10.20 7.68 0.57
C PRO A 191 8.72 7.90 0.25
N MET A 192 8.01 8.60 1.13
CA MET A 192 6.58 8.88 0.97
C MET A 192 6.36 10.36 0.69
N PHE A 193 5.41 10.69 -0.18
CA PHE A 193 5.07 12.08 -0.54
C PHE A 193 3.97 12.69 0.33
N ASN A 194 3.29 11.89 1.14
CA ASN A 194 2.31 12.34 2.13
C ASN A 194 2.22 11.32 3.28
N LEU A 195 1.44 11.66 4.32
CA LEU A 195 1.26 10.82 5.51
C LEU A 195 0.02 9.91 5.44
N HIS A 196 -0.64 9.81 4.29
CA HIS A 196 -1.79 8.92 4.12
C HIS A 196 -1.46 7.44 4.41
N PRO A 197 -0.28 6.90 4.07
CA PRO A 197 0.08 5.53 4.45
C PRO A 197 0.07 5.29 5.97
N VAL A 198 0.41 6.29 6.80
CA VAL A 198 0.39 6.13 8.26
C VAL A 198 -1.00 5.75 8.78
N ALA A 199 -2.06 6.30 8.16
CA ALA A 199 -3.45 5.95 8.45
C ALA A 199 -3.72 4.44 8.30
N LYS A 200 -3.09 3.80 7.30
CA LYS A 200 -3.23 2.36 7.05
C LYS A 200 -2.56 1.53 8.15
N LEU A 201 -1.40 1.96 8.64
CA LEU A 201 -0.72 1.29 9.75
C LEU A 201 -1.53 1.36 11.03
N LEU A 202 -2.02 2.55 11.39
CA LEU A 202 -2.84 2.75 12.60
C LEU A 202 -4.13 1.92 12.56
N LEU A 203 -4.75 1.83 11.38
CA LEU A 203 -5.92 0.97 11.17
C LEU A 203 -5.56 -0.52 11.32
N ALA A 204 -4.46 -0.95 10.72
CA ALA A 204 -3.98 -2.34 10.80
C ALA A 204 -3.60 -2.73 12.24
N ASP A 205 -2.93 -1.86 12.99
CA ASP A 205 -2.61 -2.07 14.40
C ASP A 205 -3.87 -2.24 15.26
N ALA A 206 -4.89 -1.41 15.02
CA ALA A 206 -6.15 -1.51 15.74
C ALA A 206 -6.93 -2.80 15.42
N MET A 207 -6.78 -3.33 14.21
CA MET A 207 -7.31 -4.63 13.80
C MET A 207 -6.51 -5.77 14.46
N ALA A 208 -5.18 -5.72 14.41
CA ALA A 208 -4.30 -6.69 15.03
C ALA A 208 -4.55 -6.80 16.55
N ALA A 209 -4.73 -5.66 17.23
CA ALA A 209 -5.04 -5.60 18.65
C ALA A 209 -6.34 -6.33 19.04
N ASP A 210 -7.28 -6.46 18.11
CA ASP A 210 -8.54 -7.21 18.29
C ASP A 210 -8.43 -8.67 17.83
N GLY A 211 -7.23 -9.12 17.46
CA GLY A 211 -6.96 -10.46 16.93
C GLY A 211 -7.48 -10.67 15.51
N VAL A 212 -7.73 -9.61 14.74
CA VAL A 212 -8.02 -9.73 13.30
C VAL A 212 -6.76 -10.23 12.60
N GLU A 213 -6.94 -11.25 11.77
CA GLU A 213 -5.86 -11.87 11.02
C GLU A 213 -5.93 -11.53 9.53
N VAL A 214 -7.12 -11.17 9.02
CA VAL A 214 -7.35 -10.79 7.62
C VAL A 214 -8.15 -9.49 7.55
N ALA A 215 -7.61 -8.49 6.86
CA ALA A 215 -8.27 -7.22 6.58
C ALA A 215 -8.72 -7.16 5.12
N ILE A 216 -10.04 -7.12 4.91
CA ILE A 216 -10.63 -6.82 3.61
C ILE A 216 -10.57 -5.32 3.37
N THR A 217 -10.08 -4.87 2.20
CA THR A 217 -10.05 -3.44 1.86
C THR A 217 -10.52 -3.18 0.43
N GLY A 218 -10.97 -1.96 0.16
CA GLY A 218 -11.29 -1.50 -1.19
C GLY A 218 -10.08 -1.09 -2.02
N ASP A 219 -8.85 -1.32 -1.54
CA ASP A 219 -7.64 -0.92 -2.26
C ASP A 219 -7.52 -1.67 -3.60
N GLY A 220 -6.96 -1.00 -4.60
CA GLY A 220 -6.73 -1.57 -5.93
C GLY A 220 -7.79 -1.21 -6.97
N ALA A 221 -9.02 -0.87 -6.56
CA ALA A 221 -10.09 -0.51 -7.50
C ALA A 221 -9.67 0.60 -8.46
N ASP A 222 -9.10 1.70 -7.93
CA ASP A 222 -8.63 2.82 -8.74
C ASP A 222 -7.47 2.44 -9.67
N GLN A 223 -6.46 1.76 -9.14
CA GLN A 223 -5.27 1.37 -9.91
C GLN A 223 -5.67 0.47 -11.08
N VAL A 224 -6.47 -0.55 -10.80
CA VAL A 224 -6.92 -1.52 -11.79
C VAL A 224 -7.76 -0.84 -12.86
N LEU A 225 -8.82 -0.12 -12.47
CA LEU A 225 -9.75 0.50 -13.43
C LEU A 225 -9.08 1.61 -14.27
N ARG A 226 -8.09 2.32 -13.73
CA ARG A 226 -7.35 3.36 -14.45
C ARG A 226 -6.18 2.84 -15.30
N ARG A 227 -5.78 1.56 -15.13
CA ARG A 227 -4.51 1.01 -15.62
C ARG A 227 -3.29 1.76 -15.07
N ASP A 228 -3.40 2.21 -13.82
CA ASP A 228 -2.39 3.03 -13.20
C ASP A 228 -1.46 2.18 -12.31
N VAL A 229 -0.20 2.09 -12.74
CA VAL A 229 0.91 1.45 -12.02
C VAL A 229 1.98 2.45 -11.58
N SER A 230 1.74 3.76 -11.79
CA SER A 230 2.72 4.82 -11.51
C SER A 230 2.91 5.01 -10.00
N ALA A 231 1.81 4.96 -9.25
CA ALA A 231 1.81 5.08 -7.80
C ALA A 231 2.13 3.73 -7.12
N ASN A 232 3.05 3.77 -6.16
CA ASN A 232 3.36 2.61 -5.31
C ASN A 232 2.35 2.39 -4.17
N TYR A 233 1.13 2.94 -4.27
CA TYR A 233 0.17 2.91 -3.19
C TYR A 233 -0.17 1.49 -2.68
N LEU A 234 -0.41 0.54 -3.58
CA LEU A 234 -0.74 -0.85 -3.23
C LEU A 234 0.38 -1.58 -2.47
N PRO A 235 1.65 -1.60 -2.96
CA PRO A 235 2.72 -2.24 -2.22
C PRO A 235 3.01 -1.56 -0.87
N LEU A 236 2.82 -0.24 -0.75
CA LEU A 236 2.93 0.45 0.54
C LEU A 236 1.86 -0.06 1.51
N CYS A 237 0.59 -0.13 1.09
CA CYS A 237 -0.49 -0.64 1.92
C CYS A 237 -0.22 -2.09 2.37
N HIS A 238 0.22 -2.95 1.45
CA HIS A 238 0.58 -4.34 1.76
C HIS A 238 1.66 -4.39 2.85
N ALA A 239 2.72 -3.58 2.74
CA ALA A 239 3.81 -3.57 3.71
C ALA A 239 3.37 -3.16 5.12
N LEU A 240 2.40 -2.26 5.22
CA LEU A 240 1.92 -1.76 6.50
C LEU A 240 1.03 -2.75 7.24
N PHE A 241 0.20 -3.49 6.49
CA PHE A 241 -0.59 -4.57 7.06
C PHE A 241 0.30 -5.77 7.45
N ASP A 242 1.31 -6.10 6.63
CA ASP A 242 2.33 -7.09 6.99
C ASP A 242 3.05 -6.72 8.30
N GLU A 243 3.45 -5.46 8.45
CA GLU A 243 4.12 -4.94 9.65
C GLU A 243 3.23 -5.03 10.91
N ALA A 244 1.90 -4.95 10.74
CA ALA A 244 0.93 -5.16 11.81
C ALA A 244 0.58 -6.64 12.01
N SER A 245 1.17 -7.56 11.24
CA SER A 245 0.84 -9.00 11.22
C SER A 245 -0.63 -9.29 10.86
N VAL A 246 -1.21 -8.48 9.97
CA VAL A 246 -2.56 -8.67 9.44
C VAL A 246 -2.46 -8.92 7.94
N GLU A 247 -3.00 -10.04 7.45
CA GLU A 247 -3.04 -10.31 6.01
C GLU A 247 -3.96 -9.29 5.32
N LEU A 248 -3.43 -8.57 4.34
CA LEU A 248 -4.23 -7.65 3.53
C LEU A 248 -4.90 -8.40 2.39
N HIS A 249 -6.24 -8.36 2.33
CA HIS A 249 -7.02 -8.97 1.27
C HIS A 249 -7.81 -7.89 0.49
N PRO A 250 -7.32 -7.41 -0.65
CA PRO A 250 -8.03 -6.45 -1.49
C PRO A 250 -8.72 -7.18 -2.66
N PRO A 251 -10.06 -7.37 -2.65
CA PRO A 251 -10.74 -8.11 -3.71
C PRO A 251 -10.52 -7.55 -5.12
N PHE A 252 -10.26 -6.26 -5.26
CA PHE A 252 -10.04 -5.62 -6.56
C PHE A 252 -8.69 -5.97 -7.21
N VAL A 253 -7.71 -6.46 -6.45
CA VAL A 253 -6.43 -6.96 -7.00
C VAL A 253 -6.41 -8.47 -7.16
N ASP A 254 -7.50 -9.16 -6.80
CA ASP A 254 -7.63 -10.59 -7.02
C ASP A 254 -7.48 -10.95 -8.51
N ALA A 255 -6.78 -12.03 -8.82
CA ALA A 255 -6.43 -12.38 -10.20
C ALA A 255 -7.65 -12.49 -11.13
N ALA A 256 -8.77 -13.04 -10.65
CA ALA A 256 -9.99 -13.18 -11.46
C ALA A 256 -10.68 -11.82 -11.67
N VAL A 257 -10.68 -10.98 -10.64
CA VAL A 257 -11.24 -9.63 -10.70
C VAL A 257 -10.40 -8.75 -11.62
N VAL A 258 -9.08 -8.78 -11.49
CA VAL A 258 -8.14 -8.08 -12.37
C VAL A 258 -8.32 -8.54 -13.80
N ALA A 259 -8.34 -9.85 -14.08
CA ALA A 259 -8.52 -10.36 -15.44
C ALA A 259 -9.84 -9.88 -16.08
N HIS A 260 -10.93 -9.81 -15.30
CA HIS A 260 -12.18 -9.25 -15.79
C HIS A 260 -12.10 -7.74 -16.01
N LEU A 261 -11.66 -6.98 -15.01
CA LEU A 261 -11.59 -5.52 -15.10
C LEU A 261 -10.62 -5.07 -16.18
N THR A 262 -9.54 -5.82 -16.47
CA THR A 262 -8.61 -5.56 -17.58
C THR A 262 -9.14 -5.96 -18.95
N SER A 263 -10.20 -6.77 -19.02
CA SER A 263 -10.88 -7.09 -20.29
C SER A 263 -11.77 -5.95 -20.81
N LEU A 264 -12.07 -4.97 -19.96
CA LEU A 264 -12.83 -3.77 -20.29
C LEU A 264 -11.89 -2.61 -20.71
N ALA A 265 -12.45 -1.56 -21.32
CA ALA A 265 -11.73 -0.31 -21.51
C ALA A 265 -11.38 0.33 -20.14
N PRO A 266 -10.30 1.14 -20.03
CA PRO A 266 -10.01 1.88 -18.81
C PRO A 266 -11.20 2.73 -18.37
N ASP A 267 -11.56 2.65 -17.09
CA ASP A 267 -12.77 3.23 -16.52
C ASP A 267 -12.42 4.05 -15.26
N PRO A 268 -11.83 5.25 -15.41
CA PRO A 268 -11.43 6.09 -14.27
C PRO A 268 -12.61 6.54 -13.39
N ASN A 269 -13.84 6.44 -13.90
CA ASN A 269 -15.08 6.82 -13.22
C ASN A 269 -15.71 5.64 -12.45
N LYS A 270 -15.21 4.42 -12.63
CA LYS A 270 -15.69 3.19 -11.99
C LYS A 270 -17.16 2.90 -12.32
N GLN A 271 -17.57 3.16 -13.55
CA GLN A 271 -18.93 2.95 -14.02
C GLN A 271 -19.43 1.53 -13.75
N CYS A 272 -18.62 0.49 -14.01
CA CYS A 272 -19.03 -0.89 -13.73
C CYS A 272 -19.26 -1.16 -12.22
N LEU A 273 -18.46 -0.54 -11.34
CA LEU A 273 -18.65 -0.64 -9.89
C LEU A 273 -19.87 0.15 -9.42
N ARG A 274 -20.16 1.29 -10.05
CA ARG A 274 -21.35 2.10 -9.78
C ARG A 274 -22.62 1.35 -10.17
N GLU A 275 -22.64 0.72 -11.34
CA GLU A 275 -23.76 -0.11 -11.80
C GLU A 275 -24.02 -1.28 -10.83
N LEU A 276 -22.97 -2.00 -10.43
CA LEU A 276 -23.11 -3.05 -9.43
C LEU A 276 -23.57 -2.49 -8.07
N GLY A 277 -23.04 -1.34 -7.66
CA GLY A 277 -23.46 -0.62 -6.46
C GLY A 277 -24.94 -0.24 -6.47
N ALA A 278 -25.47 0.18 -7.63
CA ALA A 278 -26.89 0.46 -7.82
C ALA A 278 -27.74 -0.80 -7.62
N CYS A 279 -27.33 -1.93 -8.20
CA CYS A 279 -28.00 -3.22 -8.01
C CYS A 279 -28.01 -3.68 -6.55
N LEU A 280 -27.01 -3.29 -5.76
CA LEU A 280 -26.88 -3.60 -4.33
C LEU A 280 -27.57 -2.56 -3.42
N ASN A 281 -28.27 -1.58 -4.00
CA ASN A 281 -28.94 -0.48 -3.30
C ASN A 281 -27.97 0.37 -2.45
N LEU A 282 -26.77 0.64 -2.96
CA LEU A 282 -25.88 1.62 -2.35
C LEU A 282 -26.46 3.04 -2.48
N PRO A 283 -26.13 3.95 -1.54
CA PRO A 283 -26.57 5.34 -1.60
C PRO A 283 -26.28 6.04 -2.93
N GLU A 284 -27.22 6.87 -3.39
CA GLU A 284 -27.12 7.68 -4.61
C GLU A 284 -25.83 8.51 -4.68
N ARG A 285 -25.38 9.04 -3.54
CA ARG A 285 -24.11 9.78 -3.43
C ARG A 285 -22.88 8.96 -3.81
N LEU A 286 -22.93 7.63 -3.71
CA LEU A 286 -21.84 6.72 -4.10
C LEU A 286 -21.99 6.27 -5.55
N VAL A 287 -23.21 6.01 -5.98
CA VAL A 287 -23.52 5.47 -7.31
C VAL A 287 -23.42 6.57 -8.39
N HIS A 288 -23.92 7.77 -8.13
CA HIS A 288 -23.93 8.88 -9.10
C HIS A 288 -23.11 10.10 -8.63
N GLY A 289 -22.71 10.14 -7.36
CA GLY A 289 -21.95 11.27 -6.83
C GLY A 289 -20.48 11.30 -7.27
N PRO A 290 -19.85 12.50 -7.18
CA PRO A 290 -18.45 12.66 -7.55
C PRO A 290 -17.54 11.90 -6.60
N LYS A 291 -16.41 11.40 -7.12
CA LYS A 291 -15.34 10.86 -6.26
C LYS A 291 -14.77 12.01 -5.41
N ARG A 292 -14.70 11.82 -4.10
CA ARG A 292 -14.06 12.76 -3.17
C ARG A 292 -12.80 12.10 -2.60
N GLY A 293 -11.67 12.34 -3.25
CA GLY A 293 -10.38 11.96 -2.67
C GLY A 293 -10.00 12.93 -1.56
N ARG A 294 -9.44 12.42 -0.46
CA ARG A 294 -8.88 13.23 0.62
C ARG A 294 -7.40 12.93 0.72
N LEU A 295 -6.57 13.96 0.63
CA LEU A 295 -5.15 13.86 0.91
C LEU A 295 -4.94 14.11 2.41
N ALA A 296 -3.95 13.45 2.98
CA ALA A 296 -3.50 13.79 4.32
C ALA A 296 -3.09 15.28 4.33
N PRO A 297 -3.55 16.08 5.30
CA PRO A 297 -3.20 17.48 5.39
C PRO A 297 -1.71 17.62 5.76
N ALA A 298 -1.22 18.85 5.69
CA ALA A 298 0.06 19.21 6.29
C ALA A 298 0.05 18.84 7.79
N MET A 299 1.12 18.21 8.25
CA MET A 299 1.34 17.93 9.67
C MET A 299 2.71 18.46 10.08
N ASP A 300 2.87 18.76 11.36
CA ASP A 300 4.11 19.26 11.93
C ASP A 300 5.13 18.13 12.10
N LEU A 301 6.15 18.15 11.23
CA LEU A 301 7.26 17.21 11.24
C LEU A 301 8.47 17.72 12.05
N ALA A 302 8.38 18.85 12.77
CA ALA A 302 9.53 19.47 13.43
C ALA A 302 10.28 18.54 14.40
N THR A 303 9.59 17.56 14.99
CA THR A 303 10.20 16.56 15.89
C THR A 303 10.98 15.45 15.17
N LEU A 304 10.78 15.29 13.86
CA LEU A 304 11.39 14.25 13.03
C LEU A 304 12.31 14.82 11.93
N LEU A 305 12.09 16.07 11.52
CA LEU A 305 12.85 16.74 10.46
C LEU A 305 14.08 17.44 11.03
N ASP A 306 15.23 16.80 10.90
CA ASP A 306 16.54 17.42 11.16
C ASP A 306 17.02 18.15 9.90
N HIS A 307 17.02 19.49 9.96
CA HIS A 307 17.36 20.35 8.82
C HIS A 307 18.82 20.19 8.41
N ASP A 308 19.74 20.22 9.36
CA ASP A 308 21.19 20.12 9.10
C ASP A 308 21.53 18.75 8.50
N ARG A 309 20.95 17.69 9.06
CA ARG A 309 21.09 16.33 8.51
C ARG A 309 20.53 16.22 7.11
N THR A 310 19.37 16.83 6.85
CA THR A 310 18.73 16.78 5.53
C THR A 310 19.58 17.49 4.47
N HIS A 311 20.10 18.69 4.77
CA HIS A 311 21.00 19.42 3.87
C HIS A 311 22.30 18.64 3.63
N ALA A 312 22.91 18.09 4.69
CA ALA A 312 24.11 17.27 4.56
C ALA A 312 23.87 16.01 3.71
N LEU A 313 22.69 15.37 3.82
CA LEU A 313 22.30 14.24 2.99
C LEU A 313 22.14 14.65 1.52
N ALA A 314 21.49 15.79 1.25
CA ALA A 314 21.37 16.31 -0.11
C ALA A 314 22.74 16.54 -0.76
N ASP A 315 23.66 17.16 -0.03
CA ASP A 315 25.03 17.40 -0.50
C ASP A 315 25.79 16.09 -0.73
N ALA A 316 25.68 15.12 0.19
CA ALA A 316 26.32 13.80 0.05
C ALA A 316 25.78 13.01 -1.16
N LEU A 317 24.51 13.20 -1.50
CA LEU A 317 23.88 12.65 -2.69
C LEU A 317 24.15 13.52 -3.94
N GLY A 318 24.75 14.70 -3.84
CA GLY A 318 24.92 15.61 -4.98
C GLY A 318 23.57 16.06 -5.58
N LEU A 319 22.54 16.19 -4.75
CA LEU A 319 21.22 16.70 -5.11
C LEU A 319 21.13 18.20 -4.83
N ALA A 320 20.13 18.86 -5.41
CA ALA A 320 19.85 20.25 -5.09
C ALA A 320 19.50 20.41 -3.60
N ALA A 321 19.98 21.49 -2.99
CA ALA A 321 19.66 21.79 -1.60
C ALA A 321 18.13 21.92 -1.43
N PRO A 322 17.54 21.22 -0.45
CA PRO A 322 16.09 21.26 -0.24
C PRO A 322 15.63 22.64 0.23
N THR A 323 14.43 23.04 -0.18
CA THR A 323 13.84 24.31 0.30
C THR A 323 13.09 24.11 1.61
N LEU A 324 12.54 22.90 1.81
CA LEU A 324 11.70 22.48 2.93
C LEU A 324 10.44 23.35 3.12
N GLN A 325 10.04 24.10 2.10
CA GLN A 325 8.87 24.99 2.14
C GLN A 325 7.57 24.23 1.87
N ALA A 326 7.58 23.31 0.92
CA ALA A 326 6.41 22.49 0.59
C ALA A 326 6.26 21.32 1.57
N ASP A 327 5.02 21.03 1.99
CA ASP A 327 4.74 19.90 2.91
C ASP A 327 5.23 18.58 2.32
N THR A 328 4.93 18.35 1.04
CA THR A 328 5.38 17.16 0.30
C THR A 328 6.91 17.01 0.34
N GLU A 329 7.64 18.12 0.16
CA GLU A 329 9.11 18.10 0.22
C GLU A 329 9.59 17.72 1.62
N ARG A 330 9.00 18.30 2.69
CA ARG A 330 9.34 17.93 4.07
C ARG A 330 9.06 16.47 4.37
N VAL A 331 7.93 15.92 3.94
CA VAL A 331 7.60 14.49 4.13
C VAL A 331 8.60 13.60 3.39
N LEU A 332 8.91 13.93 2.13
CA LEU A 332 9.85 13.16 1.31
C LEU A 332 11.24 13.11 1.94
N TRP A 333 11.78 14.26 2.36
CA TRP A 333 13.09 14.32 3.00
C TRP A 333 13.13 13.68 4.38
N THR A 334 12.09 13.86 5.19
CA THR A 334 11.97 13.22 6.51
C THR A 334 11.97 11.70 6.35
N THR A 335 11.13 11.17 5.47
CA THR A 335 11.00 9.71 5.26
C THR A 335 12.23 9.12 4.57
N LEU A 336 12.87 9.83 3.64
CA LEU A 336 14.14 9.41 3.06
C LEU A 336 15.25 9.28 4.11
N THR A 337 15.38 10.29 4.99
CA THR A 337 16.41 10.29 6.04
C THR A 337 16.18 9.15 7.03
N LEU A 338 14.94 8.99 7.53
CA LEU A 338 14.55 7.90 8.43
C LEU A 338 14.80 6.51 7.82
N LEU A 339 14.57 6.37 6.51
CA LEU A 339 14.79 5.13 5.77
C LEU A 339 16.29 4.80 5.67
N LEU A 340 17.11 5.74 5.21
CA LEU A 340 18.55 5.52 5.05
C LEU A 340 19.23 5.24 6.40
N ASP A 341 18.87 5.97 7.46
CA ASP A 341 19.40 5.72 8.80
C ASP A 341 19.01 4.33 9.34
N HIS A 342 17.88 3.75 8.90
CA HIS A 342 17.51 2.37 9.23
C HIS A 342 18.31 1.35 8.44
N LEU A 343 18.53 1.59 7.15
CA LEU A 343 19.30 0.70 6.29
C LEU A 343 20.78 0.64 6.70
N ASP A 344 21.35 1.77 7.14
CA ASP A 344 22.71 1.83 7.67
C ASP A 344 22.86 1.09 9.01
N ARG A 345 21.85 1.17 9.89
CA ARG A 345 21.86 0.44 11.18
C ARG A 345 21.80 -1.08 11.00
N LEU A 346 21.05 -1.58 10.01
CA LEU A 346 21.02 -3.01 9.68
C LEU A 346 22.40 -3.58 9.34
N HIS A 347 23.26 -2.75 8.73
CA HIS A 347 24.63 -3.14 8.44
C HIS A 347 25.49 -3.27 9.72
N SER A 348 25.31 -2.35 10.67
CA SER A 348 26.05 -2.32 11.93
C SER A 348 25.71 -3.53 12.82
N ASP A 349 24.44 -3.90 12.92
CA ASP A 349 24.00 -5.05 13.73
C ASP A 349 24.43 -6.40 13.12
N ALA A 350 24.52 -6.50 11.79
CA ALA A 350 25.01 -7.69 11.10
C ALA A 350 26.53 -7.90 11.31
N ALA A 351 27.30 -6.81 11.43
CA ALA A 351 28.74 -6.86 11.68
C ALA A 351 29.11 -7.26 13.13
N HIS A 352 28.17 -7.15 14.08
CA HIS A 352 28.40 -7.40 15.51
C HIS A 352 27.87 -8.75 16.02
N ARG A 353 27.40 -9.65 15.15
CA ARG A 353 27.09 -11.03 15.58
C ARG A 353 28.39 -11.84 15.70
N PRO A 354 28.80 -12.29 16.90
CA PRO A 354 29.93 -13.21 17.03
C PRO A 354 29.58 -14.52 16.31
N THR A 355 30.55 -15.00 15.53
CA THR A 355 30.52 -16.24 14.75
C THR A 355 30.29 -17.49 15.59
#